data_AF-A0A966DL74-F1
#
_entry.id   AF-A0A966DL74-F1
#
_cell.length_a   1.000
_cell.length_b   1.000
_cell.length_c   1.000
_cell.angle_alpha   90.00
_cell.angle_beta   90.00
_cell.angle_gamma   90.00
#
_symmetry.space_group_name_H-M   'P 1'
#
loop_
_entity.id
_entity.type
_entity.pdbx_description
1 polymer ?
#
loop_
_entity_poly.entity_id
_entity_poly.type
_entity_poly.pdbx_seq_one_letter_code
_entity_poly.pdbx_strand_id
1 'polypeptide(L)'
;MSYAIQNIFSQAYDHYRGSTSVRPAAHKAAVSITRCKTALLGGNSAVCQDCGAAEVHYNSCRNRHCPCCQAVNKEKWIDARKADVVDAPYFHAVFTVPEQLNSLFLANRRLLFSLLYDSSAATLKELAGDKRHLGAQIGFISILHTWGSNLSFHPHIHAIVLGGGLSRDQEFIASKTGFLFPVRAVSKLFRGKFLHGLNSLYQSGQLNIPFSQAMLRYPSQFNDFLSVLYAKEWIPHLKETFKGAANVIEYLGRYTHNIAISNSRILNVTDQSVTFRIKDYRT
;
A
#
# COMPACT_ATOMS: atom_id res chain seq x y z
N MET A 1 11.26 24.69 -6.64
CA MET A 1 10.41 23.49 -6.79
C MET A 1 8.96 23.87 -6.50
N SER A 2 8.07 23.73 -7.48
CA SER A 2 6.63 23.89 -7.26
C SER A 2 6.06 22.56 -6.76
N TYR A 3 5.55 22.53 -5.53
CA TYR A 3 4.82 21.37 -5.02
C TYR A 3 3.33 21.56 -5.35
N ALA A 4 2.91 21.11 -6.54
CA ALA A 4 1.55 21.32 -7.05
C ALA A 4 0.45 20.97 -6.03
N ILE A 5 0.59 19.85 -5.32
CA ILE A 5 -0.36 19.44 -4.26
C ILE A 5 -0.39 20.44 -3.10
N GLN A 6 0.77 20.93 -2.66
CA GLN A 6 0.82 21.94 -1.60
C GLN A 6 0.16 23.25 -2.04
N ASN A 7 0.37 23.66 -3.29
CA ASN A 7 -0.25 24.87 -3.84
C ASN A 7 -1.78 24.74 -3.85
N ILE A 8 -2.31 23.58 -4.27
CA ILE A 8 -3.75 23.29 -4.23
C ILE A 8 -4.30 23.46 -2.80
N PHE A 9 -3.65 22.86 -1.80
CA PHE A 9 -4.07 23.02 -0.40
C PHE A 9 -3.93 24.46 0.10
N SER A 10 -2.94 25.20 -0.36
CA SER A 10 -2.72 26.60 0.07
C SER A 10 -3.78 27.54 -0.52
N GLN A 11 -4.25 27.28 -1.74
CA GLN A 11 -5.20 28.13 -2.44
C GLN A 11 -6.66 27.80 -2.14
N ALA A 12 -7.01 26.51 -2.04
CA ALA A 12 -8.41 26.09 -2.05
C ALA A 12 -8.91 25.47 -0.73
N TYR A 13 -8.02 25.08 0.18
CA TYR A 13 -8.44 24.27 1.34
C TYR A 13 -9.36 25.02 2.32
N ASP A 14 -9.10 26.30 2.56
CA ASP A 14 -9.93 27.11 3.47
C ASP A 14 -11.34 27.33 2.92
N HIS A 15 -11.48 27.48 1.60
CA HIS A 15 -12.79 27.49 0.95
C HIS A 15 -13.48 26.11 1.07
N TYR A 16 -12.77 25.03 0.76
CA TYR A 16 -13.30 23.66 0.83
C TYR A 16 -13.84 23.29 2.22
N ARG A 17 -13.12 23.63 3.29
CA ARG A 17 -13.56 23.35 4.67
C ARG A 17 -14.75 24.21 5.13
N GLY A 18 -15.03 25.31 4.42
CA GLY A 18 -16.20 26.16 4.69
C GLY A 18 -17.50 25.53 4.21
N SER A 19 -17.45 24.73 3.14
CA SER A 19 -18.61 24.05 2.54
C SER A 19 -18.71 22.56 2.84
N THR A 20 -17.61 21.93 3.26
CA THR A 20 -17.55 20.48 3.48
C THR A 20 -17.04 20.15 4.88
N SER A 21 -17.75 19.26 5.59
CA SER A 21 -17.29 18.75 6.88
C SER A 21 -16.04 17.89 6.70
N VAL A 22 -14.94 18.28 7.36
CA VAL A 22 -13.65 17.59 7.27
C VAL A 22 -13.34 16.89 8.59
N ARG A 23 -12.99 15.59 8.51
CA ARG A 23 -12.56 14.82 9.69
C ARG A 23 -11.29 15.45 10.31
N PRO A 24 -11.13 15.45 11.64
CA PRO A 24 -9.97 16.05 12.30
C PRO A 24 -8.62 15.57 11.77
N ALA A 25 -8.48 14.27 11.46
CA ALA A 25 -7.26 13.71 10.90
C ALA A 25 -6.93 14.25 9.49
N ALA A 26 -7.96 14.41 8.65
CA ALA A 26 -7.79 15.00 7.32
C ALA A 26 -7.46 16.49 7.41
N HIS A 27 -8.08 17.20 8.36
CA HIS A 27 -7.76 18.61 8.62
C HIS A 27 -6.30 18.80 9.07
N LYS A 28 -5.84 17.98 10.02
CA LYS A 28 -4.44 17.98 10.47
C LYS A 28 -3.47 17.72 9.31
N ALA A 29 -3.79 16.79 8.41
CA ALA A 29 -2.99 16.50 7.23
C ALA A 29 -2.94 17.69 6.25
N ALA A 30 -4.10 18.27 5.92
CA ALA A 30 -4.19 19.42 5.02
C ALA A 30 -3.36 20.61 5.54
N VAL A 31 -3.55 21.00 6.80
CA VAL A 31 -2.77 22.09 7.42
C VAL A 31 -1.27 21.79 7.44
N SER A 32 -0.89 20.55 7.75
CA SER A 32 0.52 20.14 7.70
C SER A 32 1.11 20.28 6.30
N ILE A 33 0.34 19.92 5.26
CA ILE A 33 0.77 20.02 3.86
C ILE A 33 0.93 21.49 3.47
N THR A 34 -0.07 22.33 3.75
CA THR A 34 -0.04 23.78 3.46
C THR A 34 1.19 24.45 4.07
N ARG A 35 1.49 24.17 5.35
CA ARG A 35 2.59 24.82 6.09
C ARG A 35 3.98 24.24 5.81
N CYS A 36 4.08 23.10 5.12
CA CYS A 36 5.34 22.41 4.94
C CYS A 36 6.35 23.28 4.20
N LYS A 37 7.62 23.36 4.65
CA LYS A 37 8.66 24.14 3.94
C LYS A 37 8.29 25.63 3.77
N THR A 38 7.57 26.22 4.71
CA THR A 38 7.34 27.66 4.79
C THR A 38 7.87 28.23 6.11
N ALA A 39 7.99 29.56 6.19
CA ALA A 39 8.43 30.27 7.40
C ALA A 39 7.58 29.96 8.64
N LEU A 40 6.34 29.51 8.47
CA LEU A 40 5.43 29.12 9.56
C LEU A 40 5.95 27.93 10.39
N LEU A 41 6.90 27.16 9.89
CA LEU A 41 7.53 26.06 10.61
C LEU A 41 8.96 26.39 11.06
N GLY A 42 9.38 27.64 10.92
CA GLY A 42 10.77 28.06 11.10
C GLY A 42 11.69 27.52 10.00
N GLY A 43 12.97 27.86 10.10
CA GLY A 43 13.98 27.43 9.13
C GLY A 43 15.40 27.67 9.64
N ASN A 44 16.36 27.26 8.82
CA ASN A 44 17.77 27.50 9.04
C ASN A 44 18.28 28.37 7.89
N SER A 45 19.15 29.32 8.18
CA SER A 45 19.88 30.08 7.16
C SER A 45 21.31 29.56 7.07
N ALA A 46 21.78 29.38 5.83
CA ALA A 46 23.18 29.10 5.53
C ALA A 46 23.71 30.25 4.67
N VAL A 47 24.97 30.64 4.89
CA VAL A 47 25.66 31.66 4.10
C VAL A 47 26.95 31.04 3.57
N CYS A 48 27.15 31.10 2.26
CA CYS A 48 28.41 30.69 1.64
C CYS A 48 29.53 31.62 2.09
N GLN A 49 30.60 31.07 2.66
CA GLN A 49 31.74 31.85 3.13
C GLN A 49 32.58 32.42 1.97
N ASP A 50 32.52 31.81 0.78
CA ASP A 50 33.31 32.22 -0.38
C ASP A 50 32.64 33.35 -1.18
N CYS A 51 31.32 33.29 -1.38
CA CYS A 51 30.59 34.24 -2.22
C CYS A 51 29.49 35.04 -1.50
N GLY A 52 29.27 34.80 -0.20
CA GLY A 52 28.26 35.50 0.60
C GLY A 52 26.81 35.13 0.27
N ALA A 53 26.56 34.21 -0.66
CA ALA A 53 25.22 33.78 -1.02
C ALA A 53 24.51 33.17 0.20
N ALA A 54 23.33 33.69 0.54
CA ALA A 54 22.52 33.21 1.65
C ALA A 54 21.33 32.38 1.15
N GLU A 55 21.11 31.22 1.75
CA GLU A 55 19.95 30.37 1.50
C GLU A 55 19.18 30.11 2.79
N VAL A 56 17.85 30.19 2.74
CA VAL A 56 16.97 29.85 3.84
C VAL A 56 16.26 28.53 3.55
N HIS A 57 16.50 27.53 4.40
CA HIS A 57 15.84 26.24 4.33
C HIS A 57 14.77 26.14 5.41
N TYR A 58 13.50 26.19 5.00
CA TYR A 58 12.38 25.99 5.91
C TYR A 58 12.21 24.52 6.35
N ASN A 59 11.68 24.35 7.56
CA ASN A 59 11.48 23.04 8.17
C ASN A 59 10.33 22.26 7.50
N SER A 60 10.43 20.93 7.53
CA SER A 60 9.41 20.02 7.02
C SER A 60 8.33 19.77 8.06
N CYS A 61 7.07 19.57 7.62
CA CYS A 61 5.97 19.27 8.55
C CYS A 61 6.00 17.84 9.10
N ARG A 62 6.85 16.96 8.54
CA ARG A 62 7.03 15.54 8.91
C ARG A 62 5.76 14.68 8.87
N ASN A 63 4.67 15.19 8.28
CA ASN A 63 3.42 14.43 8.16
C ASN A 63 3.58 13.33 7.10
N ARG A 64 3.16 12.10 7.43
CA ARG A 64 3.23 10.93 6.54
C ARG A 64 2.45 11.08 5.23
N HIS A 65 1.49 12.00 5.18
CA HIS A 65 0.67 12.29 4.00
C HIS A 65 1.23 13.45 3.16
N CYS A 66 2.31 14.11 3.60
CA CYS A 66 2.89 15.23 2.88
C CYS A 66 3.84 14.76 1.76
N PRO A 67 3.54 15.03 0.48
CA PRO A 67 4.38 14.59 -0.63
C PRO A 67 5.79 15.20 -0.58
N CYS A 68 5.94 16.39 -0.02
CA CYS A 68 7.24 17.05 0.14
C CYS A 68 8.12 16.35 1.19
N CYS A 69 7.52 15.75 2.23
CA CYS A 69 8.26 15.10 3.32
C CYS A 69 8.64 13.65 3.02
N GLN A 70 7.84 12.95 2.21
CA GLN A 70 7.99 11.51 2.04
C GLN A 70 9.25 11.12 1.26
N ALA A 71 9.79 12.00 0.41
CA ALA A 71 10.96 11.69 -0.42
C ALA A 71 12.19 11.25 0.40
N VAL A 72 12.59 12.01 1.42
CA VAL A 72 13.77 11.68 2.23
C VAL A 72 13.54 10.41 3.06
N ASN A 73 12.36 10.27 3.66
CA ASN A 73 12.03 9.07 4.44
C ASN A 73 12.02 7.81 3.57
N LYS A 74 11.53 7.93 2.33
CA LYS A 74 11.59 6.87 1.33
C LYS A 74 13.03 6.44 1.07
N GLU A 75 13.93 7.39 0.79
CA GLU A 75 15.32 7.05 0.48
C GLU A 75 16.05 6.46 1.69
N LYS A 76 15.83 6.99 2.90
CA LYS A 76 16.35 6.38 4.14
C LYS A 76 15.84 4.96 4.35
N TRP A 77 14.56 4.72 4.07
CA TRP A 77 13.98 3.40 4.19
C TRP A 77 14.53 2.43 3.13
N ILE A 78 14.69 2.87 1.88
CA ILE A 78 15.36 2.12 0.80
C ILE A 78 16.76 1.74 1.28
N ASP A 79 17.56 2.70 1.70
CA ASP A 79 18.95 2.48 2.12
C ASP A 79 19.05 1.43 3.24
N ALA A 80 18.21 1.56 4.27
CA ALA A 80 18.15 0.60 5.37
C ALA A 80 17.75 -0.82 4.91
N ARG A 81 16.94 -0.96 3.86
CA ARG A 81 16.53 -2.27 3.33
C ARG A 81 17.54 -2.87 2.37
N LYS A 82 18.46 -2.08 1.78
CA LYS A 82 19.54 -2.63 0.92
C LYS A 82 20.42 -3.61 1.67
N ALA A 83 20.60 -3.42 2.98
CA ALA A 83 21.35 -4.34 3.84
C ALA A 83 20.66 -5.71 4.05
N ASP A 84 19.35 -5.80 3.83
CA ASP A 84 18.55 -7.01 4.07
C ASP A 84 18.38 -7.87 2.80
N VAL A 85 18.95 -7.44 1.67
CA VAL A 85 18.77 -8.10 0.37
C VAL A 85 19.89 -9.09 0.14
N VAL A 86 19.52 -10.28 -0.34
CA VAL A 86 20.46 -11.34 -0.70
C VAL A 86 20.50 -11.48 -2.21
N ASP A 87 21.60 -12.01 -2.74
CA ASP A 87 21.73 -12.25 -4.18
C ASP A 87 20.91 -13.47 -4.61
N ALA A 88 19.66 -13.23 -4.97
CA ALA A 88 18.70 -14.24 -5.39
C ALA A 88 17.61 -13.62 -6.29
N PRO A 89 16.84 -14.43 -7.02
CA PRO A 89 15.65 -13.95 -7.71
C PRO A 89 14.63 -13.36 -6.73
N TYR A 90 13.82 -12.41 -7.20
CA TYR A 90 12.74 -11.82 -6.42
C TYR A 90 11.44 -11.76 -7.23
N PHE A 91 10.34 -12.05 -6.55
CA PHE A 91 9.01 -12.13 -7.14
C PHE A 91 8.10 -11.07 -6.53
N HIS A 92 7.29 -10.44 -7.37
CA HIS A 92 6.25 -9.53 -6.94
C HIS A 92 4.90 -10.23 -6.94
N ALA A 93 4.40 -10.48 -5.73
CA ALA A 93 3.06 -10.96 -5.48
C ALA A 93 2.12 -9.78 -5.19
N VAL A 94 0.93 -9.76 -5.79
CA VAL A 94 -0.13 -8.78 -5.48
C VAL A 94 -1.37 -9.53 -5.07
N PHE A 95 -1.83 -9.32 -3.84
CA PHE A 95 -3.04 -9.91 -3.29
C PHE A 95 -4.15 -8.87 -3.29
N THR A 96 -5.19 -9.11 -4.09
CA THR A 96 -6.35 -8.24 -4.24
C THR A 96 -7.60 -8.92 -3.70
N VAL A 97 -8.55 -8.12 -3.21
CA VAL A 97 -9.86 -8.59 -2.76
C VAL A 97 -10.97 -8.04 -3.65
N PRO A 98 -12.11 -8.74 -3.80
CA PRO A 98 -13.25 -8.24 -4.56
C PRO A 98 -13.85 -6.95 -3.97
N GLU A 99 -14.30 -6.05 -4.84
CA GLU A 99 -14.87 -4.74 -4.46
C GLU A 99 -16.11 -4.85 -3.55
N GLN A 100 -16.79 -6.00 -3.57
CA GLN A 100 -17.92 -6.31 -2.67
C GLN A 100 -17.55 -6.18 -1.19
N LEU A 101 -16.26 -6.33 -0.85
CA LEU A 101 -15.74 -6.19 0.50
C LEU A 101 -15.43 -4.73 0.88
N ASN A 102 -15.43 -3.78 -0.06
CA ASN A 102 -14.97 -2.41 0.17
C ASN A 102 -15.69 -1.73 1.34
N SER A 103 -17.02 -1.80 1.39
CA SER A 103 -17.81 -1.22 2.48
C SER A 103 -17.47 -1.84 3.84
N LEU A 104 -17.24 -3.15 3.86
CA LEU A 104 -16.85 -3.87 5.07
C LEU A 104 -15.44 -3.50 5.53
N PHE A 105 -14.48 -3.32 4.59
CA PHE A 105 -13.14 -2.81 4.88
C PHE A 105 -13.17 -1.38 5.42
N LEU A 106 -14.02 -0.51 4.88
CA LEU A 106 -14.15 0.86 5.36
C LEU A 106 -14.69 0.92 6.80
N ALA A 107 -15.61 0.01 7.16
CA ALA A 107 -16.16 -0.13 8.50
C ALA A 107 -15.20 -0.82 9.48
N ASN A 108 -14.31 -1.71 8.99
CA ASN A 108 -13.47 -2.60 9.81
C ASN A 108 -11.98 -2.51 9.46
N ARG A 109 -11.47 -1.30 9.20
CA ARG A 109 -10.12 -1.08 8.64
C ARG A 109 -9.02 -1.89 9.33
N ARG A 110 -8.92 -1.80 10.67
CA ARG A 110 -7.88 -2.52 11.42
C ARG A 110 -8.02 -4.04 11.24
N LEU A 111 -9.20 -4.58 11.48
CA LEU A 111 -9.45 -6.02 11.44
C LEU A 111 -9.22 -6.60 10.04
N LEU A 112 -9.79 -5.99 8.99
CA LEU A 112 -9.70 -6.57 7.64
C LEU A 112 -8.36 -6.29 6.95
N PHE A 113 -7.67 -5.19 7.27
CA PHE A 113 -6.29 -5.03 6.82
C PHE A 113 -5.36 -6.04 7.50
N SER A 114 -5.51 -6.30 8.80
CA SER A 114 -4.77 -7.37 9.48
C SER A 114 -5.07 -8.73 8.86
N LEU A 115 -6.35 -9.07 8.65
CA LEU A 115 -6.73 -10.33 7.99
C LEU A 115 -6.14 -10.46 6.58
N LEU A 116 -6.07 -9.36 5.82
CA LEU A 116 -5.45 -9.34 4.49
C LEU A 116 -3.93 -9.64 4.57
N TYR A 117 -3.23 -9.05 5.54
CA TYR A 117 -1.83 -9.36 5.83
C TYR A 117 -1.64 -10.82 6.23
N ASP A 118 -2.44 -11.30 7.19
CA ASP A 118 -2.31 -12.64 7.73
C ASP A 118 -2.59 -13.70 6.66
N SER A 119 -3.65 -13.51 5.88
CA SER A 119 -4.05 -14.44 4.82
C SER A 119 -3.01 -14.51 3.71
N SER A 120 -2.50 -13.36 3.23
CA SER A 120 -1.47 -13.33 2.19
C SER A 120 -0.15 -13.93 2.67
N ALA A 121 0.28 -13.60 3.90
CA ALA A 121 1.48 -14.17 4.50
C ALA A 121 1.37 -15.68 4.71
N ALA A 122 0.24 -16.16 5.23
CA ALA A 122 0.00 -17.58 5.44
C ALA A 122 -0.05 -18.35 4.12
N THR A 123 -0.62 -17.78 3.05
CA THR A 123 -0.58 -18.40 1.71
C THR A 123 0.84 -18.57 1.20
N LEU A 124 1.67 -17.52 1.30
CA LEU A 124 3.06 -17.59 0.85
C LEU A 124 3.87 -18.61 1.66
N LYS A 125 3.74 -18.59 2.99
CA LYS A 125 4.47 -19.52 3.88
C LYS A 125 4.07 -20.98 3.66
N GLU A 126 2.78 -21.26 3.50
CA GLU A 126 2.30 -22.63 3.29
C GLU A 126 2.78 -23.20 1.96
N LEU A 127 2.67 -22.42 0.86
CA LEU A 127 3.16 -22.87 -0.44
C LEU A 127 4.68 -23.02 -0.45
N ALA A 128 5.41 -22.14 0.23
CA ALA A 128 6.86 -22.24 0.34
C ALA A 128 7.31 -23.48 1.12
N GLY A 129 6.62 -23.81 2.22
CA GLY A 129 6.95 -24.97 3.05
C GLY A 129 6.62 -26.32 2.42
N ASP A 130 5.75 -26.36 1.40
CA ASP A 130 5.44 -27.58 0.66
C ASP A 130 6.61 -27.99 -0.25
N LYS A 131 7.15 -29.19 -0.04
CA LYS A 131 8.24 -29.76 -0.84
C LYS A 131 7.88 -29.93 -2.32
N ARG A 132 6.58 -29.99 -2.67
CA ARG A 132 6.12 -30.01 -4.06
C ARG A 132 6.32 -28.68 -4.77
N HIS A 133 6.61 -27.62 -4.02
CA HIS A 133 6.83 -26.27 -4.53
C HIS A 133 8.26 -25.81 -4.26
N LEU A 134 8.62 -25.56 -3.00
CA LEU A 134 9.96 -25.09 -2.61
C LEU A 134 10.55 -25.90 -1.46
N GLY A 135 9.75 -26.24 -0.44
CA GLY A 135 10.22 -26.96 0.74
C GLY A 135 11.10 -26.12 1.68
N ALA A 136 10.92 -24.80 1.70
CA ALA A 136 11.79 -23.87 2.43
C ALA A 136 11.02 -22.75 3.13
N GLN A 137 11.61 -22.19 4.18
CA GLN A 137 11.17 -20.97 4.83
C GLN A 137 11.63 -19.75 4.04
N ILE A 138 10.69 -19.06 3.40
CA ILE A 138 10.95 -17.86 2.60
C ILE A 138 10.93 -16.58 3.45
N GLY A 139 11.63 -15.56 2.97
CA GLY A 139 11.50 -14.16 3.41
C GLY A 139 10.66 -13.35 2.43
N PHE A 140 9.87 -12.41 2.94
CA PHE A 140 9.14 -11.45 2.11
C PHE A 140 8.82 -10.15 2.85
N ILE A 141 8.67 -9.07 2.09
CA ILE A 141 8.23 -7.75 2.58
C ILE A 141 6.84 -7.48 2.00
N SER A 142 5.86 -7.23 2.86
CA SER A 142 4.48 -6.92 2.48
C SER A 142 4.14 -5.45 2.73
N ILE A 143 3.48 -4.81 1.76
CA ILE A 143 3.06 -3.41 1.79
C ILE A 143 1.58 -3.33 1.40
N LEU A 144 0.76 -2.78 2.28
CA LEU A 144 -0.65 -2.47 2.02
C LEU A 144 -0.80 -1.16 1.23
N HIS A 145 -1.60 -1.20 0.18
CA HIS A 145 -2.23 -0.03 -0.42
C HIS A 145 -3.73 -0.10 -0.30
N THR A 146 -4.37 1.07 -0.26
CA THR A 146 -5.82 1.18 -0.13
C THR A 146 -6.48 1.89 -1.32
N TRP A 147 -5.73 2.14 -2.39
CA TRP A 147 -6.24 2.80 -3.59
C TRP A 147 -5.72 2.16 -4.87
N GLY A 148 -6.57 2.08 -5.89
CA GLY A 148 -6.20 1.70 -7.24
C GLY A 148 -5.46 2.82 -7.97
N SER A 149 -4.92 2.53 -9.15
CA SER A 149 -4.28 3.59 -9.97
C SER A 149 -5.25 4.66 -10.49
N ASN A 150 -6.55 4.36 -10.50
CA ASN A 150 -7.66 5.28 -10.74
C ASN A 150 -8.13 6.01 -9.47
N LEU A 151 -7.42 5.87 -8.35
CA LEU A 151 -7.70 6.48 -7.04
C LEU A 151 -8.96 5.95 -6.33
N SER A 152 -9.62 4.92 -6.85
CA SER A 152 -10.74 4.28 -6.15
C SER A 152 -10.24 3.49 -4.94
N PHE A 153 -11.07 3.33 -3.91
CA PHE A 153 -10.72 2.50 -2.76
C PHE A 153 -10.57 1.04 -3.22
N HIS A 154 -9.36 0.52 -3.06
CA HIS A 154 -8.97 -0.83 -3.51
C HIS A 154 -7.88 -1.36 -2.58
N PRO A 155 -8.25 -2.02 -1.46
CA PRO A 155 -7.27 -2.58 -0.55
C PRO A 155 -6.57 -3.79 -1.19
N HIS A 156 -5.24 -3.75 -1.23
CA HIS A 156 -4.42 -4.82 -1.75
C HIS A 156 -3.04 -4.82 -1.12
N ILE A 157 -2.38 -5.98 -1.11
CA ILE A 157 -1.01 -6.13 -0.64
C ILE A 157 -0.08 -6.36 -1.81
N HIS A 158 0.98 -5.58 -1.88
CA HIS A 158 2.17 -5.93 -2.64
C HIS A 158 3.15 -6.64 -1.72
N ALA A 159 3.48 -7.88 -2.05
CA ALA A 159 4.53 -8.64 -1.38
C ALA A 159 5.70 -8.85 -2.33
N ILE A 160 6.89 -8.54 -1.86
CA ILE A 160 8.14 -8.88 -2.53
C ILE A 160 8.69 -10.10 -1.85
N VAL A 161 8.76 -11.19 -2.61
CA VAL A 161 9.06 -12.52 -2.12
C VAL A 161 10.43 -12.93 -2.61
N LEU A 162 11.28 -13.36 -1.70
CA LEU A 162 12.55 -13.97 -2.03
C LEU A 162 12.32 -15.25 -2.83
N GLY A 163 13.01 -15.38 -3.96
CA GLY A 163 13.02 -16.56 -4.84
C GLY A 163 13.84 -17.70 -4.25
N GLY A 164 13.61 -18.01 -2.98
CA GLY A 164 14.36 -18.99 -2.22
C GLY A 164 14.16 -18.82 -0.72
N GLY A 165 14.66 -19.77 0.05
CA GLY A 165 14.51 -19.79 1.49
C GLY A 165 15.38 -20.84 2.16
N LEU A 166 15.30 -20.93 3.48
CA LEU A 166 16.07 -21.91 4.26
C LEU A 166 15.29 -23.22 4.39
N SER A 167 15.96 -24.33 4.10
CA SER A 167 15.48 -25.68 4.41
C SER A 167 15.42 -25.88 5.93
N ARG A 168 14.88 -27.04 6.37
CA ARG A 168 14.92 -27.42 7.79
C ARG A 168 16.35 -27.56 8.31
N ASP A 169 17.26 -27.96 7.43
CA ASP A 169 18.67 -28.18 7.71
C ASP A 169 19.49 -26.88 7.56
N GLN A 170 18.83 -25.71 7.47
CA GLN A 170 19.43 -24.38 7.29
C GLN A 170 20.22 -24.19 5.99
N GLU A 171 19.94 -25.02 4.98
CA GLU A 171 20.51 -24.86 3.65
C GLU A 171 19.64 -23.93 2.79
N PHE A 172 20.26 -23.08 1.98
CA PHE A 172 19.50 -22.20 1.09
C PHE A 172 19.02 -22.96 -0.14
N ILE A 173 17.69 -23.02 -0.31
CA ILE A 173 17.02 -23.58 -1.49
C ILE A 173 16.54 -22.42 -2.35
N ALA A 174 17.13 -22.28 -3.54
CA ALA A 174 16.67 -21.32 -4.55
C ALA A 174 15.45 -21.85 -5.32
N SER A 175 14.53 -20.96 -5.69
CA SER A 175 13.47 -21.28 -6.63
C SER A 175 14.01 -21.41 -8.05
N LYS A 176 13.25 -22.07 -8.92
CA LYS A 176 13.56 -22.07 -10.36
C LYS A 176 13.42 -20.66 -10.93
N THR A 177 14.26 -20.30 -11.90
CA THR A 177 14.14 -19.03 -12.63
C THR A 177 12.75 -18.91 -13.26
N GLY A 178 12.14 -17.73 -13.22
CA GLY A 178 10.82 -17.47 -13.81
C GLY A 178 9.63 -17.98 -13.00
N PHE A 179 9.83 -18.78 -11.96
CA PHE A 179 8.73 -19.49 -11.31
C PHE A 179 8.94 -19.67 -9.80
N LEU A 180 7.96 -19.19 -9.03
CA LEU A 180 7.89 -19.43 -7.59
C LEU A 180 6.74 -20.38 -7.25
N PHE A 181 5.49 -19.97 -7.49
CA PHE A 181 4.30 -20.77 -7.20
C PHE A 181 3.29 -20.74 -8.36
N PRO A 182 2.45 -21.78 -8.53
CA PRO A 182 1.33 -21.72 -9.45
C PRO A 182 0.32 -20.66 -9.00
N VAL A 183 0.01 -19.68 -9.86
CA VAL A 183 -0.94 -18.58 -9.54
C VAL A 183 -2.31 -19.12 -9.10
N ARG A 184 -2.79 -20.21 -9.71
CA ARG A 184 -4.05 -20.87 -9.32
C ARG A 184 -4.02 -21.41 -7.89
N ALA A 185 -2.88 -21.92 -7.43
CA ALA A 185 -2.72 -22.41 -6.06
C ALA A 185 -2.73 -21.23 -5.07
N VAL A 186 -1.96 -20.17 -5.38
CA VAL A 186 -1.95 -18.92 -4.60
C VAL A 186 -3.35 -18.34 -4.48
N SER A 187 -4.07 -18.23 -5.60
CA SER A 187 -5.44 -17.71 -5.66
C SER A 187 -6.41 -18.47 -4.76
N LYS A 188 -6.50 -19.80 -4.93
CA LYS A 188 -7.43 -20.65 -4.17
C LYS A 188 -7.11 -20.63 -2.68
N LEU A 189 -5.84 -20.76 -2.33
CA LEU A 189 -5.41 -20.82 -0.93
C LEU A 189 -5.63 -19.47 -0.23
N PHE A 190 -5.27 -18.36 -0.88
CA PHE A 190 -5.51 -17.01 -0.34
C PHE A 190 -6.99 -16.74 -0.13
N ARG A 191 -7.83 -17.02 -1.14
CA ARG A 191 -9.29 -16.87 -1.04
C ARG A 191 -9.85 -17.69 0.12
N GLY A 192 -9.47 -18.96 0.23
CA GLY A 192 -9.91 -19.84 1.31
C GLY A 192 -9.52 -19.32 2.70
N LYS A 193 -8.25 -18.94 2.89
CA LYS A 193 -7.76 -18.39 4.16
C LYS A 193 -8.46 -17.10 4.55
N PHE A 194 -8.60 -16.16 3.60
CA PHE A 194 -9.25 -14.88 3.86
C PHE A 194 -10.73 -15.06 4.20
N LEU A 195 -11.48 -15.84 3.40
CA LEU A 195 -12.91 -16.04 3.64
C LEU A 195 -13.18 -16.85 4.92
N HIS A 196 -12.29 -17.79 5.26
CA HIS A 196 -12.34 -18.48 6.55
C HIS A 196 -12.17 -17.49 7.71
N GLY A 197 -11.11 -16.68 7.70
CA GLY A 197 -10.89 -15.69 8.77
C GLY A 197 -11.98 -14.62 8.83
N LEU A 198 -12.54 -14.22 7.67
CA LEU A 198 -13.67 -13.31 7.61
C LEU A 198 -14.91 -13.92 8.29
N ASN A 199 -15.19 -15.20 8.03
CA ASN A 199 -16.27 -15.92 8.67
C ASN A 199 -16.06 -16.07 10.19
N SER A 200 -14.82 -16.33 10.64
CA SER A 200 -14.50 -16.37 12.07
C SER A 200 -14.74 -15.02 12.76
N LEU A 201 -14.39 -13.90 12.10
CA LEU A 201 -14.67 -12.56 12.61
C LEU A 201 -16.17 -12.27 12.68
N TYR A 202 -16.95 -12.78 11.72
CA TYR A 202 -18.41 -12.69 11.74
C TYR A 202 -19.02 -13.48 12.89
N GLN A 203 -18.67 -14.76 13.00
CA GLN A 203 -19.20 -15.67 14.04
C GLN A 203 -18.86 -15.22 15.46
N SER A 204 -17.71 -14.56 15.64
CA SER A 204 -17.31 -13.98 16.93
C SER A 204 -17.89 -12.58 17.20
N GLY A 205 -18.75 -12.05 16.32
CA GLY A 205 -19.40 -10.76 16.50
C GLY A 205 -18.46 -9.55 16.40
N GLN A 206 -17.26 -9.72 15.86
CA GLN A 206 -16.25 -8.65 15.78
C GLN A 206 -16.43 -7.71 14.58
N LEU A 207 -17.20 -8.13 13.57
CA LEU A 207 -17.44 -7.31 12.38
C LEU A 207 -18.50 -6.23 12.63
N ASN A 208 -18.11 -4.98 12.45
CA ASN A 208 -19.05 -3.88 12.30
C ASN A 208 -19.69 -3.94 10.91
N ILE A 209 -20.98 -4.30 10.84
CA ILE A 209 -21.71 -4.34 9.58
C ILE A 209 -22.25 -2.94 9.23
N PRO A 210 -21.76 -2.31 8.14
CA PRO A 210 -22.19 -0.97 7.75
C PRO A 210 -23.67 -0.97 7.33
N PHE A 211 -24.34 0.17 7.51
CA PHE A 211 -25.76 0.32 7.16
C PHE A 211 -26.05 -0.05 5.70
N SER A 212 -25.15 0.31 4.77
CA SER A 212 -25.25 -0.04 3.34
C SER A 212 -25.28 -1.55 3.06
N GLN A 213 -24.90 -2.38 4.04
CA GLN A 213 -24.89 -3.84 3.95
C GLN A 213 -25.60 -4.45 5.17
N ALA A 214 -26.63 -3.79 5.72
CA ALA A 214 -27.32 -4.22 6.93
C ALA A 214 -27.83 -5.67 6.88
N MET A 215 -28.18 -6.17 5.69
CA MET A 215 -28.60 -7.56 5.49
C MET A 215 -27.53 -8.57 5.91
N LEU A 216 -26.23 -8.22 5.86
CA LEU A 216 -25.15 -9.10 6.31
C LEU A 216 -25.17 -9.38 7.81
N ARG A 217 -26.04 -8.73 8.60
CA ARG A 217 -26.28 -9.09 10.00
C ARG A 217 -27.00 -10.43 10.14
N TYR A 218 -27.78 -10.84 9.14
CA TYR A 218 -28.50 -12.11 9.16
C TYR A 218 -27.58 -13.26 8.66
N PRO A 219 -27.45 -14.37 9.41
CA PRO A 219 -26.51 -15.44 9.08
C PRO A 219 -26.70 -16.05 7.68
N SER A 220 -27.94 -16.23 7.22
CA SER A 220 -28.22 -16.73 5.87
C SER A 220 -27.66 -15.79 4.80
N GLN A 221 -27.92 -14.49 4.92
CA GLN A 221 -27.44 -13.47 3.99
C GLN A 221 -25.91 -13.34 4.00
N PHE A 222 -25.29 -13.51 5.16
CA PHE A 222 -23.83 -13.55 5.25
C PHE A 222 -23.25 -14.78 4.55
N ASN A 223 -23.86 -15.95 4.69
CA ASN A 223 -23.44 -17.17 4.00
C ASN A 223 -23.63 -17.06 2.47
N ASP A 224 -24.71 -16.44 2.01
CA ASP A 224 -24.94 -16.16 0.59
C ASP A 224 -23.87 -15.20 0.05
N PHE A 225 -23.53 -14.16 0.83
CA PHE A 225 -22.44 -13.25 0.50
C PHE A 225 -21.09 -13.96 0.39
N LEU A 226 -20.75 -14.85 1.34
CA LEU A 226 -19.54 -15.67 1.24
C LEU A 226 -19.56 -16.56 0.01
N SER A 227 -20.70 -17.18 -0.32
CA SER A 227 -20.86 -18.03 -1.50
C SER A 227 -20.56 -17.28 -2.80
N VAL A 228 -21.07 -16.04 -2.92
CA VAL A 228 -20.74 -15.15 -4.05
C VAL A 228 -19.23 -14.85 -4.12
N LEU A 229 -18.58 -14.63 -2.97
CA LEU A 229 -17.13 -14.38 -2.93
C LEU A 229 -16.30 -15.62 -3.26
N TYR A 230 -16.76 -16.82 -2.89
CA TYR A 230 -16.13 -18.09 -3.24
C TYR A 230 -16.22 -18.40 -4.75
N ALA A 231 -17.36 -18.07 -5.36
CA ALA A 231 -17.58 -18.25 -6.80
C ALA A 231 -16.71 -17.33 -7.67
N LYS A 232 -16.32 -16.16 -7.14
CA LYS A 232 -15.45 -15.22 -7.86
C LYS A 232 -14.02 -15.73 -8.00
N GLU A 233 -13.40 -15.41 -9.13
CA GLU A 233 -11.96 -15.52 -9.28
C GLU A 233 -11.25 -14.40 -8.51
N TRP A 234 -10.34 -14.80 -7.62
CA TRP A 234 -9.42 -13.88 -6.97
C TRP A 234 -8.13 -13.97 -7.75
N ILE A 235 -7.71 -12.89 -8.40
CA ILE A 235 -6.57 -12.92 -9.33
C ILE A 235 -5.38 -12.29 -8.61
N PRO A 236 -4.59 -13.06 -7.84
CA PRO A 236 -3.30 -12.58 -7.41
C PRO A 236 -2.37 -12.52 -8.61
N HIS A 237 -1.58 -11.45 -8.69
CA HIS A 237 -0.49 -11.38 -9.66
C HIS A 237 0.77 -11.92 -9.00
N LEU A 238 1.51 -12.82 -9.66
CA LEU A 238 2.81 -13.28 -9.19
C LEU A 238 3.76 -13.32 -10.39
N LYS A 239 4.81 -12.50 -10.36
CA LYS A 239 5.76 -12.41 -11.47
C LYS A 239 7.18 -12.17 -10.96
N GLU A 240 8.15 -12.85 -11.56
CA GLU A 240 9.56 -12.46 -11.41
C GLU A 240 9.74 -11.05 -11.96
N THR A 241 10.31 -10.16 -11.18
CA THR A 241 10.23 -8.72 -11.48
C THR A 241 11.57 -8.00 -11.50
N PHE A 242 12.65 -8.65 -11.07
CA PHE A 242 13.91 -7.95 -10.80
C PHE A 242 15.10 -8.72 -11.34
N LYS A 243 15.93 -8.02 -12.13
CA LYS A 243 17.30 -8.44 -12.40
C LYS A 243 18.16 -7.98 -11.23
N GLY A 244 18.20 -8.77 -10.16
CA GLY A 244 19.04 -8.54 -8.99
C GLY A 244 18.45 -7.67 -7.88
N ALA A 245 19.04 -7.84 -6.69
CA ALA A 245 18.70 -7.26 -5.39
C ALA A 245 18.44 -5.75 -5.37
N ALA A 246 19.27 -4.95 -6.05
CA ALA A 246 19.19 -3.49 -6.00
C ALA A 246 17.86 -2.94 -6.57
N ASN A 247 17.39 -3.53 -7.67
CA ASN A 247 16.16 -3.12 -8.35
C ASN A 247 14.90 -3.39 -7.49
N VAL A 248 14.97 -4.38 -6.61
CA VAL A 248 13.89 -4.77 -5.70
C VAL A 248 13.61 -3.67 -4.68
N ILE A 249 14.66 -3.10 -4.11
CA ILE A 249 14.53 -2.09 -3.06
C ILE A 249 14.07 -0.76 -3.61
N GLU A 250 14.59 -0.35 -4.78
CA GLU A 250 14.09 0.84 -5.47
C GLU A 250 12.61 0.72 -5.80
N TYR A 251 12.19 -0.48 -6.23
CA TYR A 251 10.79 -0.78 -6.48
C TYR A 251 9.96 -0.68 -5.20
N LEU A 252 10.37 -1.34 -4.11
CA LEU A 252 9.70 -1.27 -2.80
C LEU A 252 9.53 0.17 -2.31
N GLY A 253 10.55 1.01 -2.47
CA GLY A 253 10.47 2.42 -2.08
C GLY A 253 9.37 3.20 -2.81
N ARG A 254 9.00 2.81 -4.03
CA ARG A 254 7.87 3.44 -4.76
C ARG A 254 6.52 3.14 -4.12
N TYR A 255 6.44 2.15 -3.23
CA TYR A 255 5.20 1.68 -2.64
C TYR A 255 5.09 1.94 -1.13
N THR A 256 6.19 2.12 -0.40
CA THR A 256 6.13 2.33 1.07
C THR A 256 5.77 3.75 1.50
N HIS A 257 6.14 4.75 0.70
CA HIS A 257 6.01 6.18 1.04
C HIS A 257 5.18 6.96 0.02
N ASN A 258 4.41 6.23 -0.80
CA ASN A 258 3.51 6.84 -1.76
C ASN A 258 2.19 7.21 -1.08
N ILE A 259 1.70 8.40 -1.40
CA ILE A 259 0.37 8.86 -0.99
C ILE A 259 -0.64 8.56 -2.10
N ALA A 260 -1.92 8.92 -1.90
CA ALA A 260 -2.96 8.65 -2.88
C ALA A 260 -2.63 9.21 -4.28
N ILE A 261 -2.02 10.40 -4.36
CA ILE A 261 -1.66 11.06 -5.62
C ILE A 261 -0.29 11.75 -5.50
N SER A 262 0.58 11.60 -6.50
CA SER A 262 1.89 12.26 -6.56
C SER A 262 1.82 13.60 -7.29
N ASN A 263 2.75 14.52 -6.99
CA ASN A 263 2.86 15.80 -7.71
C ASN A 263 3.00 15.60 -9.23
N SER A 264 3.70 14.55 -9.66
CA SER A 264 3.88 14.18 -11.08
C SER A 264 2.60 13.77 -11.81
N ARG A 265 1.51 13.50 -11.09
CA ARG A 265 0.20 13.22 -11.69
C ARG A 265 -0.63 14.48 -11.88
N ILE A 266 -0.27 15.60 -11.26
CA ILE A 266 -0.96 16.88 -11.44
C ILE A 266 -0.48 17.50 -12.76
N LEU A 267 -1.42 17.73 -13.68
CA LEU A 267 -1.15 18.26 -15.02
C LEU A 267 -1.40 19.78 -15.07
N ASN A 268 -2.48 20.23 -14.45
CA ASN A 268 -2.85 21.64 -14.44
C ASN A 268 -3.61 22.00 -13.15
N VAL A 269 -3.43 23.22 -12.67
CA VAL A 269 -4.17 23.79 -11.53
C VAL A 269 -4.66 25.16 -11.93
N THR A 270 -5.97 25.37 -11.84
CA THR A 270 -6.66 26.64 -12.09
C THR A 270 -7.49 27.01 -10.86
N ASP A 271 -8.03 28.23 -10.82
CA ASP A 271 -8.88 28.68 -9.72
C ASP A 271 -10.15 27.83 -9.54
N GLN A 272 -10.59 27.14 -10.60
CA GLN A 272 -11.85 26.39 -10.64
C GLN A 272 -11.66 24.87 -10.66
N SER A 273 -10.48 24.39 -11.09
CA SER A 273 -10.29 22.96 -11.35
C SER A 273 -8.83 22.51 -11.21
N VAL A 274 -8.67 21.22 -10.89
CA VAL A 274 -7.39 20.51 -10.90
C VAL A 274 -7.47 19.37 -11.91
N THR A 275 -6.57 19.37 -12.89
CA THR A 275 -6.44 18.28 -13.86
C THR A 275 -5.32 17.34 -13.43
N PHE A 276 -5.60 16.04 -13.38
CA PHE A 276 -4.60 15.03 -13.05
C PHE A 276 -4.74 13.76 -13.90
N ARG A 277 -3.63 13.05 -14.07
CA ARG A 277 -3.59 11.78 -14.81
C ARG A 277 -4.01 10.62 -13.93
N ILE A 278 -4.97 9.83 -14.41
CA ILE A 278 -5.30 8.50 -13.86
C ILE A 278 -4.82 7.41 -14.82
N LYS A 279 -4.66 6.19 -14.28
CA LYS A 279 -4.43 5.00 -15.09
C LYS A 279 -5.60 4.06 -14.84
N ASP A 280 -6.42 3.88 -15.86
CA ASP A 280 -7.48 2.87 -15.85
C ASP A 280 -6.91 1.57 -16.44
N TYR A 281 -7.06 0.48 -15.69
CA TYR A 281 -6.64 -0.85 -16.15
C TYR A 281 -7.81 -1.64 -16.75
N ARG A 282 -9.01 -1.05 -16.81
CA ARG A 282 -10.18 -1.62 -17.51
C ARG A 282 -10.19 -1.33 -19.01
N THR A 283 -9.28 -0.48 -19.49
CA THR A 283 -9.08 -0.11 -20.90
C THR A 283 -7.72 -0.53 -21.40
#